data_AF-A0A246RJV5-F1
#
_entry.id   AF-A0A246RJV5-F1
#
_cell.length_a   1.000
_cell.length_b   1.000
_cell.length_c   1.000
_cell.angle_alpha   90.00
_cell.angle_beta   90.00
_cell.angle_gamma   90.00
#
_symmetry.space_group_name_H-M   'P 1'
#
loop_
_entity.id
_entity.type
_entity.pdbx_description
1 polymer ?
#
loop_
_entity_poly.entity_id
_entity_poly.type
_entity_poly.pdbx_seq_one_letter_code
_entity_poly.pdbx_strand_id
1 'polypeptide(L)'
;MSADSDWSDFLTTDTPTADTTLTEAVAALPEPSASIVESEISGAVADQDWSNWHADSGDDWADSAQDWADYAVENAAAGNMEVAESAMARAADHASIAENNYTVSDEYSDAVTDHVETAAAEVDWAASGADTSTSYDTTSYDASTSYDASTSYDTSYDAGGYDTSVSSFDTSTSYDVAE
;
A
#
# COMPACT_ATOMS: atom_id res chain seq x y z
N MET A 1 -14.92 21.33 37.94
CA MET A 1 -15.98 20.98 36.97
C MET A 1 -15.60 21.66 35.68
N SER A 2 -14.92 21.00 34.75
CA SER A 2 -14.27 19.68 34.84
C SER A 2 -12.90 19.76 34.15
N ALA A 3 -12.07 18.74 34.28
CA ALA A 3 -10.91 18.63 33.39
C ALA A 3 -11.44 18.20 32.01
N ASP A 4 -11.00 18.90 30.98
CA ASP A 4 -11.12 18.49 29.58
C ASP A 4 -10.27 17.21 29.44
N SER A 5 -10.93 16.05 29.34
CA SER A 5 -10.31 14.74 29.60
C SER A 5 -10.14 13.89 28.36
N ASP A 6 -10.81 14.27 27.27
CA ASP A 6 -11.27 13.33 26.26
C ASP A 6 -10.13 12.96 25.29
N TRP A 7 -9.17 13.88 25.12
CA TRP A 7 -7.87 13.66 24.47
C TRP A 7 -6.96 12.65 25.18
N SER A 8 -7.20 12.32 26.46
CA SER A 8 -6.37 11.36 27.20
C SER A 8 -6.90 9.94 27.13
N ASP A 9 -8.18 9.74 26.77
CA ASP A 9 -8.82 8.41 26.73
C ASP A 9 -8.65 7.75 25.35
N PHE A 10 -8.61 8.57 24.30
CA PHE A 10 -8.23 8.19 22.92
C PHE A 10 -6.86 7.50 22.86
N LEU A 11 -5.94 7.81 23.77
CA LEU A 11 -4.60 7.20 23.86
C LEU A 11 -4.54 5.93 24.72
N THR A 12 -5.65 5.50 25.35
CA THR A 12 -5.64 4.38 26.31
C THR A 12 -6.55 3.20 25.97
N THR A 13 -7.49 3.34 25.04
CA THR A 13 -8.41 2.24 24.69
C THR A 13 -7.81 1.31 23.64
N ASP A 14 -7.37 1.86 22.50
CA ASP A 14 -6.82 1.09 21.38
C ASP A 14 -5.33 1.34 21.21
N THR A 15 -4.53 0.74 22.10
CA THR A 15 -3.18 0.34 21.70
C THR A 15 -3.34 -0.94 20.88
N PRO A 16 -3.17 -0.93 19.55
CA PRO A 16 -3.20 -2.17 18.78
C PRO A 16 -2.13 -3.11 19.34
N THR A 17 -2.54 -4.27 19.85
CA THR A 17 -1.60 -5.32 20.22
C THR A 17 -0.91 -5.79 18.95
N ALA A 18 0.26 -5.21 18.68
CA ALA A 18 1.05 -5.45 17.48
C ALA A 18 1.13 -6.95 17.21
N ASP A 19 0.53 -7.38 16.09
CA ASP A 19 0.41 -8.80 15.80
C ASP A 19 1.79 -9.36 15.50
N THR A 20 2.32 -10.08 16.48
CA THR A 20 3.67 -10.67 16.41
C THR A 20 3.79 -11.67 15.27
N THR A 21 2.69 -12.28 14.81
CA THR A 21 2.71 -13.17 13.64
C THR A 21 2.95 -12.38 12.35
N LEU A 22 2.46 -11.15 12.29
CA LEU A 22 2.62 -10.22 11.19
C LEU A 22 4.06 -9.65 11.18
N THR A 23 4.60 -9.30 12.36
CA THR A 23 6.03 -8.94 12.51
C THR A 23 6.96 -10.08 12.11
N GLU A 24 6.68 -11.32 12.52
CA GLU A 24 7.48 -12.50 12.14
C GLU A 24 7.40 -12.81 10.63
N ALA A 25 6.25 -12.56 9.99
CA ALA A 25 6.08 -12.72 8.55
C ALA A 25 6.89 -11.68 7.75
N VAL A 26 6.81 -10.40 8.12
CA VAL A 26 7.57 -9.32 7.46
C VAL A 26 9.08 -9.52 7.65
N ALA A 27 9.52 -9.92 8.85
CA ALA A 27 10.93 -10.21 9.13
C ALA A 27 11.52 -11.42 8.37
N ALA A 28 10.70 -12.21 7.67
CA ALA A 28 11.14 -13.29 6.79
C ALA A 28 11.34 -12.86 5.32
N LEU A 29 10.91 -11.65 4.95
CA LEU A 29 11.04 -11.12 3.59
C LEU A 29 12.48 -10.63 3.31
N PRO A 30 12.96 -10.73 2.06
CA PRO A 30 14.18 -10.05 1.64
C PRO A 30 13.96 -8.53 1.57
N GLU A 31 15.04 -7.76 1.66
CA GLU A 31 15.01 -6.33 1.33
C GLU A 31 15.11 -6.12 -0.19
N PRO A 32 14.40 -5.13 -0.78
CA PRO A 32 13.64 -4.07 -0.12
C PRO A 32 12.20 -4.44 0.27
N SER A 33 11.72 -5.63 -0.09
CA SER A 33 10.32 -6.06 0.08
C SER A 33 9.83 -5.99 1.52
N ALA A 34 10.68 -6.32 2.50
CA ALA A 34 10.37 -6.13 3.92
C ALA A 34 10.01 -4.68 4.25
N SER A 35 10.87 -3.72 3.87
CA SER A 35 10.64 -2.28 4.11
C SER A 35 9.42 -1.70 3.37
N ILE A 36 9.10 -2.24 2.18
CA ILE A 36 7.90 -1.86 1.42
C ILE A 36 6.65 -2.34 2.18
N VAL A 37 6.58 -3.64 2.49
CA VAL A 37 5.44 -4.24 3.18
C VAL A 37 5.20 -3.59 4.55
N GLU A 38 6.24 -3.31 5.34
CA GLU A 38 6.12 -2.56 6.61
C GLU A 38 5.54 -1.15 6.41
N SER A 39 5.90 -0.45 5.32
CA SER A 39 5.37 0.87 4.97
C SER A 39 3.89 0.80 4.55
N GLU A 40 3.51 -0.16 3.71
CA GLU A 40 2.12 -0.33 3.24
C GLU A 40 1.18 -0.71 4.39
N ILE A 41 1.61 -1.62 5.29
CA ILE A 41 0.85 -1.96 6.51
C ILE A 41 0.70 -0.72 7.41
N SER A 42 1.74 0.10 7.54
CA SER A 42 1.68 1.34 8.34
C SER A 42 0.72 2.37 7.73
N GLY A 43 0.60 2.42 6.40
CA GLY A 43 -0.44 3.18 5.69
C GLY A 43 -1.85 2.66 6.00
N ALA A 44 -2.07 1.36 5.78
CA ALA A 44 -3.35 0.71 6.07
C ALA A 44 -3.85 0.91 7.51
N VAL A 45 -2.97 0.89 8.51
CA VAL A 45 -3.35 1.18 9.91
C VAL A 45 -3.77 2.65 10.08
N ALA A 46 -3.00 3.60 9.52
CA ALA A 46 -3.32 5.01 9.62
C ALA A 46 -4.64 5.39 8.90
N ASP A 47 -4.90 4.79 7.74
CA ASP A 47 -6.15 4.99 7.00
C ASP A 47 -7.34 4.32 7.69
N GLN A 48 -7.15 3.17 8.35
CA GLN A 48 -8.18 2.54 9.18
C GLN A 48 -8.55 3.42 10.38
N ASP A 49 -7.57 4.04 11.05
CA ASP A 49 -7.80 5.00 12.14
C ASP A 49 -8.57 6.24 11.66
N TRP A 50 -8.26 6.77 10.47
CA TRP A 50 -9.02 7.87 9.85
C TRP A 50 -10.43 7.47 9.44
N SER A 51 -10.61 6.27 8.88
CA SER A 51 -11.92 5.70 8.54
C SER A 51 -12.80 5.62 9.79
N ASN A 52 -12.29 5.01 10.87
CA ASN A 52 -13.00 4.89 12.14
C ASN A 52 -13.38 6.27 12.71
N TRP A 53 -12.44 7.22 12.76
CA TRP A 53 -12.71 8.56 13.27
C TRP A 53 -13.78 9.31 12.46
N HIS A 54 -13.80 9.12 11.14
CA HIS A 54 -14.84 9.67 10.28
C HIS A 54 -16.20 8.96 10.45
N ALA A 55 -16.23 7.64 10.66
CA ALA A 55 -17.46 6.91 10.98
C ALA A 55 -18.08 7.38 12.30
N ASP A 56 -17.30 7.43 13.38
CA ASP A 56 -17.72 7.90 14.70
C ASP A 56 -18.22 9.36 14.64
N SER A 57 -17.49 10.22 13.91
CA SER A 57 -17.93 11.61 13.66
C SER A 57 -19.23 11.67 12.86
N GLY A 58 -19.45 10.74 11.93
CA GLY A 58 -20.68 10.60 11.17
C GLY A 58 -21.88 10.31 12.06
N ASP A 59 -21.74 9.36 12.99
CA ASP A 59 -22.76 8.99 13.97
C ASP A 59 -23.11 10.17 14.90
N ASP A 60 -22.11 10.89 15.43
CA ASP A 60 -22.31 12.11 16.24
C ASP A 60 -23.15 13.19 15.50
N TRP A 61 -22.87 13.41 14.20
CA TRP A 61 -23.63 14.35 13.38
C TRP A 61 -25.02 13.82 13.01
N ALA A 62 -25.20 12.50 12.87
CA ALA A 62 -26.49 11.87 12.58
C ALA A 62 -27.44 11.92 13.79
N ASP A 63 -26.97 11.60 14.99
CA ASP A 63 -27.74 11.76 16.23
C ASP A 63 -28.11 13.24 16.46
N SER A 64 -27.17 14.16 16.22
CA SER A 64 -27.43 15.60 16.30
C SER A 64 -28.44 16.08 15.25
N ALA A 65 -28.51 15.46 14.07
CA ALA A 65 -29.55 15.73 13.07
C ALA A 65 -30.93 15.23 13.51
N GLN A 66 -30.98 14.05 14.16
CA GLN A 66 -32.21 13.47 14.70
C GLN A 66 -32.78 14.33 15.86
N ASP A 67 -31.94 14.82 16.76
CA ASP A 67 -32.32 15.77 17.83
C ASP A 67 -33.01 17.03 17.25
N TRP A 68 -32.47 17.60 16.17
CA TRP A 68 -33.08 18.74 15.48
C TRP A 68 -34.39 18.40 14.78
N ALA A 69 -34.52 17.19 14.24
CA ALA A 69 -35.75 16.72 13.61
C ALA A 69 -36.88 16.52 14.64
N ASP A 70 -36.58 15.91 15.80
CA ASP A 70 -37.56 15.72 16.87
C ASP A 70 -37.96 17.07 17.50
N TYR A 71 -37.00 17.99 17.73
CA TYR A 71 -37.31 19.36 18.15
C TYR A 71 -38.20 20.11 17.14
N ALA A 72 -38.05 19.84 15.84
CA ALA A 72 -38.94 20.38 14.82
C ALA A 72 -40.35 19.80 14.91
N VAL A 73 -40.47 18.48 15.11
CA VAL A 73 -41.77 17.78 15.27
C VAL A 73 -42.52 18.28 16.51
N GLU A 74 -41.83 18.47 17.65
CA GLU A 74 -42.43 19.07 18.85
C GLU A 74 -42.96 20.49 18.59
N ASN A 75 -42.18 21.33 17.90
CA ASN A 75 -42.60 22.70 17.59
C ASN A 75 -43.75 22.73 16.58
N ALA A 76 -43.77 21.85 15.58
CA ALA A 76 -44.89 21.72 14.65
C ALA A 76 -46.17 21.29 15.37
N ALA A 77 -46.08 20.33 16.30
CA ALA A 77 -47.20 19.89 17.13
C ALA A 77 -47.70 21.00 18.08
N ALA A 78 -46.81 21.88 18.55
CA ALA A 78 -47.16 23.08 19.32
C ALA A 78 -47.72 24.25 18.47
N GLY A 79 -47.64 24.17 17.14
CA GLY A 79 -48.05 25.22 16.20
C GLY A 79 -46.98 26.29 15.92
N ASN A 80 -45.76 26.12 16.42
CA ASN A 80 -44.61 27.02 16.24
C ASN A 80 -43.93 26.79 14.87
N MET A 81 -44.66 26.92 13.76
CA MET A 81 -44.21 26.50 12.44
C MET A 81 -42.86 27.11 11.99
N GLU A 82 -42.63 28.39 12.27
CA GLU A 82 -41.36 29.07 11.94
C GLU A 82 -40.14 28.47 12.69
N VAL A 83 -40.35 28.00 13.92
CA VAL A 83 -39.32 27.29 14.70
C VAL A 83 -39.10 25.89 14.14
N ALA A 84 -40.18 25.18 13.78
CA ALA A 84 -40.11 23.86 13.17
C ALA A 84 -39.38 23.88 11.82
N GLU A 85 -39.67 24.85 10.95
CA GLU A 85 -38.97 25.04 9.68
C GLU A 85 -37.48 25.37 9.89
N SER A 86 -37.14 26.20 10.88
CA SER A 86 -35.74 26.51 11.22
C SER A 86 -35.00 25.32 11.87
N ALA A 87 -35.71 24.42 12.54
CA ALA A 87 -35.15 23.20 13.13
C ALA A 87 -34.93 22.11 12.06
N MET A 88 -35.90 21.86 11.17
CA MET A 88 -35.71 20.96 10.01
C MET A 88 -34.55 21.40 9.11
N ALA A 89 -34.33 22.72 8.96
CA ALA A 89 -33.18 23.24 8.21
C ALA A 89 -31.83 22.90 8.86
N ARG A 90 -31.75 22.80 10.21
CA ARG A 90 -30.55 22.34 10.92
C ARG A 90 -30.40 20.83 10.87
N ALA A 91 -31.49 20.08 10.99
CA ALA A 91 -31.47 18.63 10.81
C ALA A 91 -30.89 18.24 9.44
N ALA A 92 -31.29 18.93 8.36
CA ALA A 92 -30.75 18.72 7.03
C ALA A 92 -29.27 19.12 6.88
N ASP A 93 -28.84 20.20 7.53
CA ASP A 93 -27.44 20.67 7.55
C ASP A 93 -26.53 19.66 8.27
N HIS A 94 -26.92 19.23 9.48
CA HIS A 94 -26.22 18.21 10.26
C HIS A 94 -26.20 16.84 9.54
N ALA A 95 -27.30 16.41 8.93
CA ALA A 95 -27.36 15.17 8.16
C ALA A 95 -26.43 15.19 6.92
N SER A 96 -26.27 16.35 6.27
CA SER A 96 -25.31 16.50 5.16
C SER A 96 -23.85 16.45 5.63
N ILE A 97 -23.57 16.86 6.87
CA ILE A 97 -22.24 16.73 7.49
C ILE A 97 -21.99 15.26 7.87
N ALA A 98 -22.99 14.53 8.36
CA ALA A 98 -22.91 13.09 8.59
C ALA A 98 -22.64 12.31 7.29
N GLU A 99 -23.42 12.54 6.23
CA GLU A 99 -23.24 11.93 4.90
C GLU A 99 -21.82 12.16 4.34
N ASN A 100 -21.28 13.37 4.49
CA ASN A 100 -19.91 13.69 4.08
C ASN A 100 -18.86 12.94 4.91
N ASN A 101 -19.08 12.75 6.22
CA ASN A 101 -18.17 11.99 7.07
C ASN A 101 -18.18 10.49 6.72
N TYR A 102 -19.34 9.87 6.54
CA TYR A 102 -19.41 8.48 6.07
C TYR A 102 -18.78 8.31 4.68
N THR A 103 -18.94 9.28 3.78
CA THR A 103 -18.29 9.25 2.45
C THR A 103 -16.76 9.21 2.58
N VAL A 104 -16.17 10.04 3.45
CA VAL A 104 -14.72 10.05 3.67
C VAL A 104 -14.26 8.81 4.45
N SER A 105 -15.09 8.25 5.35
CA SER A 105 -14.84 6.96 5.99
C SER A 105 -14.73 5.82 4.98
N ASP A 106 -15.64 5.77 4.00
CA ASP A 106 -15.62 4.79 2.90
C ASP A 106 -14.39 5.00 2.00
N GLU A 107 -14.04 6.26 1.65
CA GLU A 107 -12.83 6.58 0.88
C GLU A 107 -11.54 6.10 1.57
N TYR A 108 -11.44 6.24 2.90
CA TYR A 108 -10.31 5.69 3.66
C TYR A 108 -10.36 4.15 3.76
N SER A 109 -11.54 3.53 3.89
CA SER A 109 -11.70 2.06 3.93
C SER A 109 -11.29 1.38 2.60
N ASP A 110 -11.54 2.04 1.47
CA ASP A 110 -11.01 1.62 0.17
C ASP A 110 -9.47 1.76 0.12
N ALA A 111 -8.89 2.84 0.69
CA ALA A 111 -7.43 3.02 0.77
C ALA A 111 -6.73 1.95 1.65
N VAL A 112 -7.35 1.53 2.76
CA VAL A 112 -6.90 0.36 3.55
C VAL A 112 -6.80 -0.89 2.67
N THR A 113 -7.77 -1.09 1.76
CA THR A 113 -7.80 -2.24 0.85
C THR A 113 -6.68 -2.14 -0.18
N ASP A 114 -6.48 -0.99 -0.82
CA ASP A 114 -5.38 -0.76 -1.79
C ASP A 114 -4.00 -1.00 -1.16
N HIS A 115 -3.77 -0.53 0.08
CA HIS A 115 -2.53 -0.77 0.82
C HIS A 115 -2.34 -2.27 1.16
N VAL A 116 -3.38 -2.97 1.59
CA VAL A 116 -3.31 -4.42 1.89
C VAL A 116 -3.10 -5.26 0.63
N GLU A 117 -3.73 -4.92 -0.50
CA GLU A 117 -3.47 -5.60 -1.78
C GLU A 117 -2.03 -5.34 -2.28
N THR A 118 -1.52 -4.12 -2.11
CA THR A 118 -0.12 -3.76 -2.46
C THR A 118 0.88 -4.52 -1.61
N ALA A 119 0.67 -4.59 -0.28
CA ALA A 119 1.48 -5.39 0.62
C ALA A 119 1.46 -6.89 0.26
N ALA A 120 0.29 -7.45 -0.05
CA ALA A 120 0.15 -8.85 -0.43
C ALA A 120 0.84 -9.17 -1.77
N ALA A 121 0.79 -8.25 -2.74
CA ALA A 121 1.48 -8.39 -4.03
C ALA A 121 3.01 -8.39 -3.89
N GLU A 122 3.56 -7.54 -3.01
CA GLU A 122 5.01 -7.51 -2.74
C GLU A 122 5.48 -8.78 -2.00
N VAL A 123 4.65 -9.35 -1.11
CA VAL A 123 4.92 -10.66 -0.48
C VAL A 123 4.96 -11.79 -1.51
N ASP A 124 3.99 -11.86 -2.44
CA ASP A 124 3.99 -12.88 -3.50
C ASP A 124 5.16 -12.71 -4.49
N TRP A 125 5.51 -11.47 -4.84
CA TRP A 125 6.69 -11.17 -5.65
C TRP A 125 7.99 -11.62 -4.98
N ALA A 126 8.17 -11.31 -3.69
CA ALA A 126 9.34 -11.71 -2.92
C ALA A 126 9.44 -13.25 -2.77
N ALA A 127 8.31 -13.92 -2.54
CA ALA A 127 8.25 -15.37 -2.41
C ALA A 127 8.50 -16.10 -3.74
N SER A 128 7.94 -15.60 -4.85
CA SER A 128 8.09 -16.22 -6.19
C SER A 128 9.44 -15.91 -6.85
N GLY A 129 10.01 -14.72 -6.62
CA GLY A 129 11.34 -14.33 -7.12
C GLY A 129 12.48 -15.20 -6.56
N ALA A 130 12.29 -15.76 -5.35
CA ALA A 130 13.24 -16.65 -4.70
C ALA A 130 13.44 -18.00 -5.45
N ASP A 131 12.47 -18.46 -6.25
CA ASP A 131 12.58 -19.71 -7.01
C ASP A 131 13.40 -19.59 -8.32
N THR A 132 14.25 -18.57 -8.40
CA THR A 132 15.34 -18.52 -9.39
C THR A 132 16.57 -19.34 -8.98
N SER A 133 16.54 -19.98 -7.81
CA SER A 133 17.53 -21.00 -7.38
C SER A 133 17.27 -22.37 -8.02
N THR A 134 17.14 -22.40 -9.36
CA THR A 134 17.11 -23.66 -10.12
C THR A 134 18.44 -24.38 -9.97
N SER A 135 18.43 -25.43 -9.14
CA SER A 135 19.57 -26.23 -8.71
C SER A 135 20.64 -26.47 -9.79
N TYR A 136 21.82 -25.86 -9.60
CA TYR A 136 23.07 -26.31 -10.22
C TYR A 136 23.79 -27.36 -9.36
N ASP A 137 23.06 -28.27 -8.69
CA ASP A 137 23.65 -29.53 -8.25
C ASP A 137 23.94 -30.41 -9.48
N THR A 138 25.15 -30.23 -10.01
CA THR A 138 25.79 -31.19 -10.90
C THR A 138 27.13 -31.64 -10.32
N THR A 139 27.07 -32.25 -9.13
CA THR A 139 28.06 -33.20 -8.59
C THR A 139 29.50 -32.71 -8.38
N SER A 140 29.94 -32.83 -7.13
CA SER A 140 31.36 -32.75 -6.72
C SER A 140 32.31 -33.47 -7.69
N TYR A 141 33.35 -32.75 -8.13
CA TYR A 141 34.47 -33.30 -8.90
C TYR A 141 35.84 -32.85 -8.35
N ASP A 142 36.07 -33.09 -7.06
CA ASP A 142 37.45 -33.20 -6.54
C ASP A 142 38.01 -34.59 -6.87
N ALA A 143 38.71 -34.68 -8.00
CA ALA A 143 39.59 -35.79 -8.32
C ALA A 143 40.65 -35.35 -9.33
N SER A 144 41.91 -35.24 -8.91
CA SER A 144 43.02 -34.90 -9.80
C SER A 144 43.68 -36.14 -10.39
N THR A 145 43.75 -36.26 -11.71
CA THR A 145 44.81 -37.01 -12.43
C THR A 145 44.83 -36.63 -13.92
N SER A 146 46.01 -36.75 -14.54
CA SER A 146 46.24 -36.55 -15.98
C SER A 146 46.07 -37.84 -16.77
N TYR A 147 45.79 -37.74 -18.08
CA TYR A 147 46.67 -38.28 -19.13
C TYR A 147 46.34 -37.73 -20.54
N ASP A 148 47.33 -37.77 -21.43
CA ASP A 148 47.27 -37.36 -22.86
C ASP A 148 46.70 -38.47 -23.76
N ALA A 149 45.99 -38.08 -24.83
CA ALA A 149 45.50 -38.94 -25.91
C ALA A 149 45.36 -38.19 -27.26
N SER A 150 46.46 -37.58 -27.74
CA SER A 150 46.53 -36.85 -29.01
C SER A 150 46.34 -37.72 -30.28
N THR A 151 45.43 -37.37 -31.22
CA THR A 151 45.43 -37.61 -32.71
C THR A 151 44.01 -37.43 -33.33
N SER A 152 43.76 -37.14 -34.63
CA SER A 152 44.46 -36.36 -35.68
C SER A 152 43.69 -36.33 -37.03
N TYR A 153 43.70 -35.19 -37.77
CA TYR A 153 43.33 -35.00 -39.21
C TYR A 153 41.84 -35.27 -39.62
N ASP A 154 41.10 -34.44 -40.39
CA ASP A 154 41.29 -33.79 -41.72
C ASP A 154 41.01 -34.74 -42.92
N THR A 155 40.48 -34.38 -44.11
CA THR A 155 39.99 -33.14 -44.78
C THR A 155 38.53 -33.42 -45.32
N SER A 156 37.77 -32.69 -46.17
CA SER A 156 37.77 -31.41 -46.93
C SER A 156 36.36 -31.15 -47.52
N TYR A 157 35.86 -29.90 -47.63
CA TYR A 157 35.47 -29.27 -48.93
C TYR A 157 35.10 -27.77 -48.80
N ASP A 158 35.28 -26.99 -49.88
CA ASP A 158 35.12 -25.53 -49.95
C ASP A 158 34.12 -25.08 -51.05
N ALA A 159 33.45 -23.94 -50.85
CA ALA A 159 32.64 -23.21 -51.83
C ALA A 159 32.35 -21.75 -51.37
N GLY A 160 33.39 -20.92 -51.19
CA GLY A 160 33.25 -19.53 -50.68
C GLY A 160 32.75 -18.44 -51.66
N GLY A 161 32.61 -17.20 -51.14
CA GLY A 161 32.30 -15.99 -51.94
C GLY A 161 32.23 -14.67 -51.14
N TYR A 162 33.28 -13.82 -51.27
CA TYR A 162 33.32 -12.34 -51.16
C TYR A 162 32.28 -11.61 -50.27
N ASP A 163 32.64 -11.05 -49.11
CA ASP A 163 33.39 -9.79 -48.87
C ASP A 163 32.66 -8.49 -49.28
N THR A 164 32.29 -7.64 -48.30
CA THR A 164 32.52 -6.17 -48.38
C THR A 164 32.37 -5.43 -47.03
N SER A 165 33.43 -4.74 -46.62
CA SER A 165 33.48 -3.43 -45.93
C SER A 165 32.57 -3.09 -44.72
N VAL A 166 33.24 -3.01 -43.56
CA VAL A 166 33.10 -2.03 -42.46
C VAL A 166 32.32 -0.72 -42.77
N SER A 167 31.49 -0.27 -41.82
CA SER A 167 31.33 1.15 -41.51
C SER A 167 31.12 1.38 -40.00
N SER A 168 31.71 2.44 -39.46
CA SER A 168 31.71 2.77 -38.02
C SER A 168 31.48 4.26 -37.81
N PHE A 169 30.46 4.61 -37.03
CA PHE A 169 30.11 5.97 -36.58
C PHE A 169 29.25 5.83 -35.30
N ASP A 170 29.32 6.70 -34.30
CA ASP A 170 30.35 7.69 -33.91
C ASP A 170 30.20 7.90 -32.38
N THR A 171 31.24 8.28 -31.64
CA THR A 171 31.15 8.41 -30.16
C THR A 171 32.22 9.31 -29.54
N SER A 172 32.21 10.63 -29.80
CA SER A 172 33.03 11.57 -29.04
C SER A 172 32.54 13.03 -29.00
N THR A 173 31.98 13.46 -27.86
CA THR A 173 32.09 14.84 -27.31
C THR A 173 31.67 14.78 -25.83
N SER A 174 32.56 14.40 -24.90
CA SER A 174 33.56 15.24 -24.21
C SER A 174 32.98 16.42 -23.41
N TYR A 175 33.12 16.35 -22.08
CA TYR A 175 32.94 17.49 -21.17
C TYR A 175 33.97 18.59 -21.45
N ASP A 176 33.60 19.84 -21.18
CA ASP A 176 34.51 20.94 -20.84
C ASP A 176 34.03 21.61 -19.55
N VAL A 177 34.96 22.18 -18.78
CA VAL A 177 34.72 22.73 -17.43
C VAL A 177 35.39 24.11 -17.31
N ALA A 178 34.60 25.09 -16.85
CA ALA A 178 34.93 26.39 -16.23
C ALA A 178 36.23 27.13 -16.64
N GLU A 179 36.07 28.38 -17.10
CA GLU A 179 36.02 29.57 -16.22
C GLU A 179 35.06 30.63 -16.79
#